data_AF-A0A4R5D3N6-F1
#
_entry.id   AF-A0A4R5D3N6-F1
#
_cell.length_a   1.000
_cell.length_b   1.000
_cell.length_c   1.000
_cell.angle_alpha   90.00
_cell.angle_beta   90.00
_cell.angle_gamma   90.00
#
_symmetry.space_group_name_H-M   'P 1'
#
loop_
_entity.id
_entity.type
_entity.pdbx_description
1 polymer ?
#
loop_
_entity_poly.entity_id
_entity_poly.type
_entity_poly.pdbx_seq_one_letter_code
_entity_poly.pdbx_strand_id
1 'polypeptide(L)'
;MKVLETLTLALVLGLSSCKAQDKYDINTAKSYAEISVKEGGKWEGRKYIGGTFKNVQKLKLAPEHTDHSFDIRYEGPGWESNKIGYRLYLDWRNAIDIFGKKTEEIILPKVGQDGFDSYHEMSDWGSDILKAGKGIGIGSIDRYLNKQRLHFYEVDSTIAKVQNKAKSSGVKINYYGWKSASDKIDFTSELTINPDQRYTKHTIQASQPIAGICTGIVKQINTDVLKKTSQNKKWAYLATYGTQTLVPDKLGMAIFYEIKTIESEVDAEFDHLLVFKPTTKPISFYFLGAWEQEANGIKSKEDFVNYLDEKLALLNKKRKM
;
A
#
# COMPACT_ATOMS: atom_id res chain seq x y z
N MET A 1 -29.15 12.10 59.00
CA MET A 1 -28.86 13.08 57.94
C MET A 1 -27.34 13.17 57.76
N LYS A 2 -26.79 12.42 56.79
CA LYS A 2 -25.40 12.51 56.32
C LYS A 2 -25.45 12.32 54.81
N VAL A 3 -25.09 13.39 54.09
CA VAL A 3 -25.00 13.41 52.64
C VAL A 3 -23.65 12.77 52.28
N LEU A 4 -23.68 11.76 51.41
CA LEU A 4 -22.48 11.18 50.81
C LEU A 4 -22.50 11.59 49.34
N GLU A 5 -21.66 12.56 48.97
CA GLU A 5 -21.46 12.98 47.59
C GLU A 5 -20.60 11.94 46.86
N THR A 6 -21.18 11.26 45.88
CA THR A 6 -20.41 10.47 44.91
C THR A 6 -19.91 11.39 43.80
N LEU A 7 -18.60 11.63 43.79
CA LEU A 7 -17.88 12.35 42.74
C LEU A 7 -17.75 11.47 41.49
N THR A 8 -18.49 11.77 40.43
CA THR A 8 -18.34 11.09 39.13
C THR A 8 -17.19 11.73 38.36
N LEU A 9 -16.04 11.04 38.31
CA LEU A 9 -14.89 11.47 37.52
C LEU A 9 -15.13 11.16 36.03
N ALA A 10 -15.61 12.16 35.28
CA ALA A 10 -15.70 12.08 33.82
C ALA A 10 -14.29 12.22 33.22
N LEU A 11 -13.73 11.10 32.76
CA LEU A 11 -12.46 11.06 32.04
C LEU A 11 -12.67 11.61 30.61
N VAL A 12 -12.45 12.90 30.42
CA VAL A 12 -12.40 13.53 29.09
C VAL A 12 -11.07 13.14 28.42
N LEU A 13 -11.05 12.03 27.70
CA LEU A 13 -10.01 11.70 26.73
C LEU A 13 -10.48 12.13 25.34
N GLY A 14 -10.34 13.42 25.06
CA GLY A 14 -10.50 13.97 23.73
C GLY A 14 -9.55 15.15 23.56
N LEU A 15 -8.94 15.28 22.38
CA LEU A 15 -8.08 16.39 21.93
C LEU A 15 -6.55 16.19 22.04
N SER A 16 -6.02 15.06 21.55
CA SER A 16 -4.58 14.97 21.23
C SER A 16 -4.26 14.68 19.76
N SER A 17 -5.25 14.52 18.88
CA SER A 17 -5.01 14.13 17.48
C SER A 17 -4.97 15.28 16.46
N CYS A 18 -5.34 16.51 16.81
CA CYS A 18 -5.34 17.63 15.84
C CYS A 18 -4.02 18.40 15.72
N LYS A 19 -3.14 18.41 16.72
CA LYS A 19 -1.98 19.34 16.75
C LYS A 19 -0.76 18.94 15.89
N ALA A 20 -0.74 17.74 15.32
CA ALA A 20 0.43 17.26 14.56
C ALA A 20 0.43 17.70 13.08
N GLN A 21 -0.70 18.23 12.59
CA GLN A 21 -0.88 18.55 11.17
C GLN A 21 -0.51 20.00 10.83
N ASP A 22 -0.54 20.92 11.79
CA ASP A 22 -0.23 22.36 11.60
C ASP A 22 1.24 22.66 11.26
N LYS A 23 2.10 21.63 11.11
CA LYS A 23 3.53 21.77 10.76
C LYS A 23 3.96 21.00 9.52
N TYR A 24 3.04 20.38 8.78
CA TYR A 24 3.37 19.70 7.54
C TYR A 24 3.27 20.66 6.36
N ASP A 25 4.40 21.00 5.76
CA ASP A 25 4.47 21.81 4.54
C ASP A 25 4.82 20.91 3.35
N ILE A 26 3.84 20.72 2.46
CA ILE A 26 4.00 19.87 1.28
C ILE A 26 5.08 20.38 0.32
N ASN A 27 5.36 21.69 0.31
CA ASN A 27 6.34 22.29 -0.61
C ASN A 27 7.78 21.92 -0.24
N THR A 28 8.02 21.58 1.03
CA THR A 28 9.33 21.17 1.55
C THR A 28 9.38 19.70 1.96
N ALA A 29 8.25 19.00 1.90
CA ALA A 29 8.15 17.60 2.27
C ALA A 29 8.77 16.66 1.24
N LYS A 30 9.28 15.53 1.73
CA LYS A 30 9.85 14.44 0.93
C LYS A 30 9.07 13.13 1.02
N SER A 31 7.92 13.16 1.69
CA SER A 31 6.94 12.08 1.68
C SER A 31 5.55 12.67 1.84
N TYR A 32 4.56 12.10 1.16
CA TYR A 32 3.18 12.57 1.20
C TYR A 32 2.20 11.39 1.06
N ALA A 33 0.99 11.56 1.57
CA ALA A 33 -0.13 10.64 1.40
C ALA A 33 -1.44 11.43 1.34
N GLU A 34 -2.36 10.97 0.52
CA GLU A 34 -3.64 11.64 0.30
C GLU A 34 -4.74 10.66 -0.10
N ILE A 35 -5.98 11.09 0.11
CA ILE A 35 -7.18 10.53 -0.51
C ILE A 35 -7.87 11.72 -1.16
N SER A 36 -8.17 11.64 -2.46
CA SER A 36 -8.84 12.71 -3.19
C SER A 36 -10.17 12.22 -3.74
N VAL A 37 -11.28 12.79 -3.28
CA VAL A 37 -12.64 12.36 -3.62
C VAL A 37 -13.38 13.44 -4.38
N LYS A 38 -14.28 13.06 -5.29
CA LYS A 38 -15.16 14.02 -5.96
C LYS A 38 -16.27 14.49 -5.01
N GLU A 39 -16.48 15.79 -4.98
CA GLU A 39 -17.61 16.42 -4.29
C GLU A 39 -18.47 17.22 -5.28
N GLY A 40 -19.78 17.30 -5.02
CA GLY A 40 -20.71 18.08 -5.83
C GLY A 40 -21.18 17.41 -7.13
N GLY A 41 -20.87 16.11 -7.32
CA GLY A 41 -21.45 15.28 -8.37
C GLY A 41 -22.57 14.38 -7.84
N LYS A 42 -22.86 13.30 -8.57
CA LYS A 42 -23.88 12.30 -8.20
C LYS A 42 -23.53 10.90 -8.69
N TRP A 43 -24.06 9.89 -8.02
CA TRP A 43 -23.99 8.51 -8.48
C TRP A 43 -25.03 8.26 -9.59
N GLU A 44 -24.59 7.59 -10.65
CA GLU A 44 -25.41 6.96 -11.68
C GLU A 44 -25.02 5.48 -11.76
N GLY A 45 -25.76 4.64 -11.04
CA GLY A 45 -25.38 3.25 -10.81
C GLY A 45 -24.05 3.15 -10.07
N ARG A 46 -23.05 2.54 -10.71
CA ARG A 46 -21.68 2.36 -10.16
C ARG A 46 -20.71 3.48 -10.55
N LYS A 47 -21.15 4.53 -11.26
CA LYS A 47 -20.29 5.63 -11.70
C LYS A 47 -20.65 6.94 -11.03
N TYR A 48 -19.66 7.74 -10.68
CA TYR A 48 -19.82 9.07 -10.12
C TYR A 48 -19.60 10.15 -11.20
N ILE A 49 -20.66 10.88 -11.50
CA ILE A 49 -20.72 11.84 -12.62
C ILE A 49 -20.68 13.27 -12.09
N GLY A 50 -19.89 14.13 -12.75
CA GLY A 50 -19.66 15.51 -12.34
C GLY A 50 -18.79 15.64 -11.09
N GLY A 51 -18.82 16.82 -10.45
CA GLY A 51 -18.07 17.11 -9.23
C GLY A 51 -16.60 17.47 -9.46
N THR A 52 -15.93 17.89 -8.37
CA THR A 52 -14.50 18.26 -8.37
C THR A 52 -13.76 17.53 -7.26
N PHE A 53 -12.51 17.15 -7.52
CA PHE A 53 -11.69 16.43 -6.55
C PHE A 53 -11.28 17.33 -5.38
N LYS A 54 -11.40 16.78 -4.16
CA LYS A 54 -10.92 17.40 -2.93
C LYS A 54 -10.24 16.38 -2.03
N ASN A 55 -9.16 16.81 -1.40
CA ASN A 55 -8.40 15.96 -0.50
C ASN A 55 -9.10 15.85 0.87
N VAL A 56 -9.27 14.62 1.35
CA VAL A 56 -9.86 14.31 2.66
C VAL A 56 -8.90 13.49 3.51
N GLN A 57 -8.97 13.66 4.84
CA GLN A 57 -8.11 12.90 5.76
C GLN A 57 -8.68 11.52 6.12
N LYS A 58 -9.99 11.35 5.97
CA LYS A 58 -10.72 10.14 6.28
C LYS A 58 -11.82 9.96 5.24
N LEU A 59 -11.92 8.75 4.71
CA LEU A 59 -12.96 8.33 3.79
C LEU A 59 -13.64 7.09 4.36
N LYS A 60 -14.97 7.11 4.41
CA LYS A 60 -15.77 5.88 4.46
C LYS A 60 -16.15 5.56 3.02
N LEU A 61 -15.79 4.38 2.53
CA LEU A 61 -16.04 3.98 1.16
C LEU A 61 -17.54 3.94 0.87
N ALA A 62 -17.96 4.49 -0.26
CA ALA A 62 -19.35 4.43 -0.70
C ALA A 62 -19.72 2.98 -1.09
N PRO A 63 -20.91 2.48 -0.75
CA PRO A 63 -21.35 1.14 -1.17
C PRO A 63 -21.39 0.93 -2.69
N GLU A 64 -21.54 2.02 -3.44
CA GLU A 64 -21.53 2.04 -4.90
C GLU A 64 -20.13 1.81 -5.49
N HIS A 65 -19.07 2.17 -4.75
CA HIS A 65 -17.69 2.12 -5.23
C HIS A 65 -17.26 0.71 -5.65
N THR A 66 -16.67 0.64 -6.83
CA THR A 66 -16.03 -0.51 -7.47
C THR A 66 -15.01 0.03 -8.49
N ASP A 67 -14.33 -0.86 -9.20
CA ASP A 67 -13.47 -0.50 -10.31
C ASP A 67 -14.15 0.48 -11.30
N HIS A 68 -13.41 1.52 -11.69
CA HIS A 68 -13.86 2.59 -12.58
C HIS A 68 -15.14 3.31 -12.11
N SER A 69 -15.24 3.58 -10.80
CA SER A 69 -16.34 4.38 -10.23
C SER A 69 -16.17 5.89 -10.39
N PHE A 70 -14.97 6.38 -10.66
CA PHE A 70 -14.66 7.81 -10.87
C PHE A 70 -14.92 8.75 -9.69
N ASP A 71 -15.24 8.24 -8.49
CA ASP A 71 -15.50 9.00 -7.26
C ASP A 71 -14.22 9.31 -6.48
N ILE A 72 -13.20 8.47 -6.59
CA ILE A 72 -11.90 8.63 -5.91
C ILE A 72 -10.80 8.67 -6.97
N ARG A 73 -9.92 9.68 -6.89
CA ARG A 73 -8.78 9.82 -7.81
C ARG A 73 -7.90 8.57 -7.74
N TYR A 74 -7.48 8.07 -8.90
CA TYR A 74 -6.73 6.81 -9.06
C TYR A 74 -7.29 5.64 -8.23
N GLU A 75 -8.61 5.64 -7.95
CA GLU A 75 -9.40 4.56 -7.34
C GLU A 75 -9.10 4.25 -5.86
N GLY A 76 -8.40 5.14 -5.14
CA GLY A 76 -8.14 4.94 -3.72
C GLY A 76 -7.16 5.93 -3.10
N PRO A 77 -6.47 5.58 -2.00
CA PRO A 77 -5.40 6.40 -1.43
C PRO A 77 -4.10 6.29 -2.22
N GLY A 78 -3.37 7.39 -2.28
CA GLY A 78 -2.01 7.46 -2.80
C GLY A 78 -1.02 7.79 -1.68
N TRP A 79 0.20 7.25 -1.77
CA TRP A 79 1.31 7.67 -0.91
C TRP A 79 2.65 7.59 -1.64
N GLU A 80 3.57 8.47 -1.28
CA GLU A 80 4.84 8.60 -1.98
C GLU A 80 5.97 9.09 -1.06
N SER A 81 7.19 8.87 -1.52
CA SER A 81 8.38 9.62 -1.14
C SER A 81 8.87 10.45 -2.33
N ASN A 82 9.92 11.24 -2.14
CA ASN A 82 10.67 11.85 -3.23
C ASN A 82 11.37 10.83 -4.15
N LYS A 83 11.28 9.52 -3.90
CA LYS A 83 11.86 8.50 -4.79
C LYS A 83 10.83 7.71 -5.59
N ILE A 84 9.65 7.48 -5.03
CA ILE A 84 8.62 6.61 -5.63
C ILE A 84 7.23 6.93 -5.10
N GLY A 85 6.19 6.68 -5.88
CA GLY A 85 4.80 6.74 -5.44
C GLY A 85 4.10 5.40 -5.57
N TYR A 86 2.97 5.27 -4.88
CA TYR A 86 2.12 4.11 -4.86
C TYR A 86 0.66 4.54 -4.76
N ARG A 87 -0.23 3.64 -5.17
CA ARG A 87 -1.66 3.70 -4.89
C ARG A 87 -2.16 2.35 -4.42
N LEU A 88 -3.32 2.35 -3.77
CA LEU A 88 -4.06 1.13 -3.43
C LEU A 88 -5.49 1.27 -3.94
N TYR A 89 -6.01 0.26 -4.62
CA TYR A 89 -7.41 0.22 -5.03
C TYR A 89 -8.32 -0.11 -3.86
N LEU A 90 -9.32 0.73 -3.56
CA LEU A 90 -10.26 0.48 -2.46
C LEU A 90 -11.39 -0.47 -2.82
N ASP A 91 -11.50 -0.87 -4.08
CA ASP A 91 -12.45 -1.89 -4.54
C ASP A 91 -11.99 -3.33 -4.23
N TRP A 92 -12.74 -4.28 -4.77
CA TRP A 92 -12.53 -5.71 -4.55
C TRP A 92 -11.11 -6.18 -4.87
N ARG A 93 -10.39 -5.55 -5.81
CA ARG A 93 -9.02 -5.94 -6.22
C ARG A 93 -8.04 -5.82 -5.06
N ASN A 94 -8.18 -4.78 -4.24
CA ASN A 94 -7.25 -4.43 -3.14
C ASN A 94 -5.77 -4.39 -3.57
N ALA A 95 -5.49 -4.16 -4.85
CA ALA A 95 -4.15 -4.21 -5.40
C ALA A 95 -3.37 -2.92 -5.12
N ILE A 96 -2.04 -3.03 -5.10
CA ILE A 96 -1.11 -1.92 -4.98
C ILE A 96 -0.32 -1.82 -6.27
N ASP A 97 -0.35 -0.64 -6.87
CA ASP A 97 0.43 -0.27 -8.06
C ASP A 97 1.52 0.75 -7.71
N ILE A 98 2.38 1.04 -8.68
CA ILE A 98 3.56 1.89 -8.54
C ILE A 98 3.45 3.09 -9.48
N PHE A 99 3.54 4.29 -8.91
CA PHE A 99 3.85 5.49 -9.66
C PHE A 99 5.37 5.64 -9.76
N GLY A 100 5.90 5.42 -10.96
CA GLY A 100 7.31 5.66 -11.28
C GLY A 100 7.55 7.16 -11.41
N LYS A 101 8.64 7.67 -10.82
CA LYS A 101 8.91 9.12 -10.75
C LYS A 101 10.23 9.47 -11.43
N LYS A 102 10.21 10.46 -12.33
CA LYS A 102 11.40 11.07 -12.96
C LYS A 102 11.94 12.26 -12.18
N THR A 103 11.25 12.66 -11.10
CA THR A 103 11.55 13.84 -10.29
C THR A 103 11.53 13.49 -8.80
N GLU A 104 12.23 14.30 -8.00
CA GLU A 104 12.17 14.22 -6.54
C GLU A 104 11.02 15.01 -5.92
N GLU A 105 10.28 15.80 -6.70
CA GLU A 105 9.11 16.54 -6.21
C GLU A 105 8.01 15.60 -5.70
N ILE A 106 7.17 16.07 -4.78
CA ILE A 106 5.90 15.42 -4.43
C ILE A 106 4.93 15.58 -5.60
N ILE A 107 4.45 14.46 -6.17
CA ILE A 107 3.68 14.46 -7.43
C ILE A 107 2.20 14.19 -7.24
N LEU A 108 1.78 13.52 -6.18
CA LEU A 108 0.39 13.07 -6.01
C LEU A 108 -0.66 14.19 -6.15
N PRO A 109 -0.45 15.43 -5.66
CA PRO A 109 -1.37 16.54 -5.93
C PRO A 109 -1.63 16.79 -7.42
N LYS A 110 -0.67 16.47 -8.30
CA LYS A 110 -0.72 16.70 -9.76
C LYS A 110 -1.31 15.51 -10.54
N VAL A 111 -1.34 14.30 -9.97
CA VAL A 111 -1.72 13.06 -10.68
C VAL A 111 -3.22 12.99 -10.95
N GLY A 112 -3.67 12.68 -12.17
CA GLY A 112 -5.08 12.34 -12.44
C GLY A 112 -6.10 13.48 -12.25
N GLN A 113 -5.71 14.72 -12.49
CA GLN A 113 -6.56 15.91 -12.34
C GLN A 113 -7.50 16.16 -13.54
N ASP A 114 -7.17 15.58 -14.69
CA ASP A 114 -7.58 16.03 -16.03
C ASP A 114 -8.39 15.01 -16.83
N GLY A 115 -8.84 13.92 -16.21
CA GLY A 115 -9.64 12.93 -16.93
C GLY A 115 -9.67 11.53 -16.34
N PHE A 116 -9.29 11.39 -15.06
CA PHE A 116 -9.16 10.11 -14.36
C PHE A 116 -8.00 9.25 -14.85
N ASP A 117 -7.90 8.90 -16.14
CA ASP A 117 -6.91 7.91 -16.62
C ASP A 117 -5.56 8.48 -17.09
N SER A 118 -5.41 9.81 -17.15
CA SER A 118 -4.21 10.49 -17.69
C SER A 118 -2.89 10.09 -17.02
N TYR A 119 -2.92 9.64 -15.76
CA TYR A 119 -1.73 9.20 -15.05
C TYR A 119 -1.12 7.90 -15.60
N HIS A 120 -1.84 7.18 -16.46
CA HIS A 120 -1.30 6.05 -17.21
C HIS A 120 -0.41 6.50 -18.38
N GLU A 121 -0.50 7.76 -18.79
CA GLU A 121 0.33 8.33 -19.85
C GLU A 121 1.63 8.90 -19.26
N MET A 122 2.74 8.67 -19.97
CA MET A 122 4.05 9.17 -19.55
C MET A 122 4.06 10.70 -19.54
N SER A 123 4.26 11.28 -18.35
CA SER A 123 4.39 12.71 -18.13
C SER A 123 5.81 13.10 -17.72
N ASP A 124 6.10 14.40 -17.59
CA ASP A 124 7.39 14.91 -17.11
C ASP A 124 7.74 14.40 -15.71
N TRP A 125 6.73 14.19 -14.86
CA TRP A 125 6.90 13.64 -13.52
C TRP A 125 7.07 12.12 -13.51
N GLY A 126 6.63 11.41 -14.54
CA GLY A 126 6.52 9.95 -14.57
C GLY A 126 5.13 9.45 -14.99
N SER A 127 4.73 8.27 -14.53
CA SER A 127 3.41 7.66 -14.79
C SER A 127 3.13 6.53 -13.80
N ASP A 128 1.92 5.99 -13.82
CA ASP A 128 1.68 4.63 -13.35
C ASP A 128 2.42 3.63 -14.24
N ILE A 129 3.32 2.86 -13.63
CA ILE A 129 4.23 1.97 -14.36
C ILE A 129 3.92 0.50 -14.11
N LEU A 130 3.09 0.13 -13.14
CA LEU A 130 2.83 -1.28 -12.83
C LEU A 130 1.44 -1.69 -13.31
N LYS A 131 1.39 -2.77 -14.10
CA LYS A 131 0.12 -3.41 -14.46
C LYS A 131 -0.09 -4.66 -13.61
N ALA A 132 -0.92 -4.58 -12.57
CA ALA A 132 -1.32 -5.77 -11.82
C ALA A 132 -2.14 -6.74 -12.69
N GLY A 133 -3.09 -6.24 -13.49
CA GLY A 133 -3.96 -7.08 -14.31
C GLY A 133 -4.74 -8.10 -13.47
N LYS A 134 -4.53 -9.40 -13.71
CA LYS A 134 -5.09 -10.49 -12.88
C LYS A 134 -4.25 -10.81 -11.63
N GLY A 135 -3.06 -10.22 -11.52
CA GLY A 135 -2.14 -10.41 -10.41
C GLY A 135 -2.54 -9.65 -9.14
N ILE A 136 -1.71 -9.76 -8.11
CA ILE A 136 -1.90 -9.16 -6.79
C ILE A 136 -1.37 -7.72 -6.73
N GLY A 137 -0.55 -7.29 -7.68
CA GLY A 137 0.23 -6.04 -7.58
C GLY A 137 1.52 -6.24 -6.78
N ILE A 138 1.98 -5.23 -6.04
CA ILE A 138 3.18 -5.30 -5.19
C ILE A 138 2.84 -5.10 -3.70
N GLY A 139 3.06 -6.12 -2.87
CA GLY A 139 2.92 -5.99 -1.42
C GLY A 139 1.47 -5.82 -0.94
N SER A 140 0.49 -6.00 -1.83
CA SER A 140 -0.94 -6.02 -1.52
C SER A 140 -1.30 -7.24 -0.66
N ILE A 141 -2.56 -7.30 -0.21
CA ILE A 141 -3.08 -8.41 0.58
C ILE A 141 -4.23 -9.08 -0.17
N ASP A 142 -4.19 -10.41 -0.18
CA ASP A 142 -5.27 -11.30 -0.61
C ASP A 142 -5.35 -12.48 0.38
N ARG A 143 -6.25 -13.42 0.11
CA ARG A 143 -6.23 -14.74 0.74
C ARG A 143 -6.01 -15.83 -0.32
N TYR A 144 -5.07 -16.74 -0.10
CA TYR A 144 -4.79 -17.87 -0.97
C TYR A 144 -5.25 -19.19 -0.34
N LEU A 145 -6.25 -19.84 -0.96
CA LEU A 145 -6.79 -21.12 -0.52
C LEU A 145 -7.15 -21.97 -1.73
N ASN A 146 -7.00 -23.30 -1.62
CA ASN A 146 -7.42 -24.25 -2.66
C ASN A 146 -6.90 -23.88 -4.07
N LYS A 147 -5.66 -23.41 -4.12
CA LYS A 147 -4.97 -22.93 -5.33
C LYS A 147 -5.59 -21.69 -6.00
N GLN A 148 -6.43 -20.95 -5.28
CA GLN A 148 -7.09 -19.74 -5.77
C GLN A 148 -6.79 -18.54 -4.86
N ARG A 149 -6.63 -17.37 -5.47
CA ARG A 149 -6.64 -16.10 -4.75
C ARG A 149 -8.07 -15.63 -4.55
N LEU A 150 -8.37 -15.22 -3.34
CA LEU A 150 -9.64 -14.67 -2.89
C LEU A 150 -9.39 -13.21 -2.52
N HIS A 151 -10.02 -12.34 -3.28
CA HIS A 151 -9.92 -10.90 -3.18
C HIS A 151 -10.85 -10.33 -2.08
N PHE A 152 -10.96 -9.00 -2.01
CA PHE A 152 -11.82 -8.27 -1.08
C PHE A 152 -13.25 -8.11 -1.63
N TYR A 153 -13.83 -9.18 -2.17
CA TYR A 153 -15.13 -9.14 -2.85
C TYR A 153 -16.31 -8.73 -1.94
N GLU A 154 -16.29 -9.15 -0.68
CA GLU A 154 -17.36 -8.88 0.28
C GLU A 154 -16.76 -8.27 1.55
N VAL A 155 -16.96 -6.97 1.75
CA VAL A 155 -16.57 -6.23 2.96
C VAL A 155 -17.75 -5.35 3.38
N ASP A 156 -18.17 -5.45 4.66
CA ASP A 156 -19.35 -4.70 5.14
C ASP A 156 -19.10 -3.18 5.16
N SER A 157 -17.89 -2.76 5.51
CA SER A 157 -17.50 -1.35 5.50
C SER A 157 -15.98 -1.21 5.38
N THR A 158 -15.54 -0.28 4.52
CA THR A 158 -14.14 0.11 4.40
C THR A 158 -13.96 1.55 4.86
N ILE A 159 -13.00 1.79 5.75
CA ILE A 159 -12.61 3.15 6.20
C ILE A 159 -11.13 3.34 5.92
N ALA A 160 -10.80 4.31 5.07
CA ALA A 160 -9.44 4.73 4.78
C ALA A 160 -9.12 6.05 5.50
N LYS A 161 -7.88 6.19 5.98
CA LYS A 161 -7.34 7.40 6.58
C LYS A 161 -5.94 7.65 6.07
N VAL A 162 -5.57 8.91 5.95
CA VAL A 162 -4.20 9.32 5.62
C VAL A 162 -3.61 10.16 6.74
N GLN A 163 -2.29 10.11 6.87
CA GLN A 163 -1.56 10.93 7.81
C GLN A 163 -0.22 11.35 7.22
N ASN A 164 0.11 12.64 7.36
CA ASN A 164 1.38 13.21 6.97
C ASN A 164 2.10 13.79 8.19
N LYS A 165 3.37 13.42 8.37
CA LYS A 165 4.27 13.92 9.41
C LYS A 165 5.61 14.28 8.78
N ALA A 166 6.41 15.09 9.47
CA ALA A 166 7.72 15.52 8.98
C ALA A 166 8.68 14.37 8.63
N LYS A 167 8.51 13.18 9.23
CA LYS A 167 9.42 12.02 9.02
C LYS A 167 8.76 10.82 8.33
N SER A 168 7.47 10.91 8.02
CA SER A 168 6.72 9.79 7.46
C SER A 168 5.34 10.22 6.96
N SER A 169 4.89 9.60 5.89
CA SER A 169 3.50 9.65 5.44
C SER A 169 2.93 8.24 5.39
N GLY A 170 1.62 8.13 5.49
CA GLY A 170 1.00 6.81 5.53
C GLY A 170 -0.50 6.79 5.32
N VAL A 171 -0.96 5.59 5.01
CA VAL A 171 -2.35 5.23 4.77
C VAL A 171 -2.72 4.14 5.77
N LYS A 172 -3.90 4.24 6.38
CA LYS A 172 -4.48 3.20 7.20
C LYS A 172 -5.86 2.84 6.70
N ILE A 173 -6.11 1.56 6.49
CA ILE A 173 -7.39 1.05 6.01
C ILE A 173 -7.90 0.02 7.02
N ASN A 174 -9.17 0.20 7.40
CA ASN A 174 -9.92 -0.74 8.22
C ASN A 174 -11.02 -1.35 7.35
N TYR A 175 -10.95 -2.66 7.14
CA TYR A 175 -11.98 -3.47 6.50
C TYR A 175 -12.77 -4.16 7.61
N TYR A 176 -14.06 -3.86 7.71
CA TYR A 176 -14.96 -4.46 8.69
C TYR A 176 -15.76 -5.57 8.02
N GLY A 177 -15.79 -6.74 8.65
CA GLY A 177 -16.54 -7.89 8.14
C GLY A 177 -16.11 -8.36 6.76
N TRP A 178 -14.81 -8.37 6.44
CA TRP A 178 -14.29 -9.00 5.23
C TRP A 178 -14.62 -10.49 5.25
N LYS A 179 -15.50 -10.90 4.34
CA LYS A 179 -15.93 -12.28 4.14
C LYS A 179 -15.10 -12.92 3.02
N SER A 180 -14.44 -14.02 3.33
CA SER A 180 -13.69 -14.82 2.37
C SER A 180 -13.83 -16.29 2.73
N ALA A 181 -14.17 -17.14 1.75
CA ALA A 181 -14.54 -18.53 2.01
C ALA A 181 -15.61 -18.62 3.13
N SER A 182 -15.36 -19.43 4.17
CA SER A 182 -16.25 -19.58 5.33
C SER A 182 -16.05 -18.55 6.43
N ASP A 183 -15.00 -17.71 6.34
CA ASP A 183 -14.63 -16.78 7.41
C ASP A 183 -15.17 -15.38 7.15
N LYS A 184 -15.47 -14.66 8.23
CA LYS A 184 -15.80 -13.23 8.20
C LYS A 184 -15.04 -12.52 9.32
N ILE A 185 -14.10 -11.66 8.97
CA ILE A 185 -13.16 -11.04 9.91
C ILE A 185 -13.04 -9.53 9.67
N ASP A 186 -12.70 -8.79 10.72
CA ASP A 186 -12.11 -7.46 10.55
C ASP A 186 -10.63 -7.58 10.19
N PHE A 187 -10.16 -6.71 9.30
CA PHE A 187 -8.79 -6.66 8.83
C PHE A 187 -8.28 -5.21 8.79
N THR A 188 -7.03 -5.00 9.18
CA THR A 188 -6.38 -3.69 9.17
C THR A 188 -5.11 -3.75 8.34
N SER A 189 -4.93 -2.76 7.46
CA SER A 189 -3.71 -2.49 6.71
C SER A 189 -3.18 -1.09 7.08
N GLU A 190 -1.89 -0.99 7.41
CA GLU A 190 -1.20 0.27 7.67
C GLU A 190 0.08 0.33 6.83
N LEU A 191 0.11 1.30 5.92
CA LEU A 191 1.17 1.56 4.95
C LEU A 191 1.91 2.82 5.39
N THR A 192 3.23 2.74 5.53
CA THR A 192 4.07 3.89 5.93
C THR A 192 5.27 4.01 5.03
N ILE A 193 5.50 5.21 4.50
CA ILE A 193 6.67 5.57 3.71
C ILE A 193 7.41 6.74 4.36
N ASN A 194 8.74 6.69 4.32
CA ASN A 194 9.61 7.73 4.87
C ASN A 194 10.29 8.51 3.72
N PRO A 195 10.72 9.76 3.97
CA PRO A 195 11.60 10.50 3.08
C PRO A 195 12.80 9.68 2.59
N ASP A 196 13.17 9.90 1.33
CA ASP A 196 14.34 9.30 0.66
C ASP A 196 14.33 7.76 0.61
N GLN A 197 13.19 7.11 0.90
CA GLN A 197 13.05 5.65 0.82
C GLN A 197 12.23 5.23 -0.39
N ARG A 198 12.62 4.10 -0.99
CA ARG A 198 11.83 3.40 -2.01
C ARG A 198 10.83 2.42 -1.40
N TYR A 199 11.02 2.03 -0.14
CA TYR A 199 10.19 1.02 0.50
C TYR A 199 9.03 1.61 1.28
N THR A 200 7.93 0.86 1.29
CA THR A 200 6.80 1.05 2.20
C THR A 200 6.86 -0.06 3.25
N LYS A 201 6.71 0.31 4.53
CA LYS A 201 6.41 -0.65 5.60
C LYS A 201 4.91 -0.94 5.56
N HIS A 202 4.54 -2.20 5.38
CA HIS A 202 3.15 -2.66 5.44
C HIS A 202 2.95 -3.45 6.73
N THR A 203 2.11 -2.95 7.62
CA THR A 203 1.69 -3.66 8.83
C THR A 203 0.24 -4.10 8.67
N ILE A 204 0.01 -5.41 8.82
CA ILE A 204 -1.31 -6.01 8.70
C ILE A 204 -1.75 -6.63 10.02
N GLN A 205 -3.06 -6.65 10.26
CA GLN A 205 -3.64 -7.31 11.41
C GLN A 205 -5.03 -7.87 11.10
N ALA A 206 -5.20 -9.17 11.28
CA ALA A 206 -6.49 -9.84 11.27
C ALA A 206 -7.08 -9.90 12.69
N SER A 207 -8.40 -9.77 12.81
CA SER A 207 -9.11 -9.95 14.09
C SER A 207 -9.19 -11.41 14.54
N GLN A 208 -9.04 -12.36 13.62
CA GLN A 208 -9.02 -13.80 13.89
C GLN A 208 -7.86 -14.48 13.14
N PRO A 209 -7.29 -15.58 13.68
CA PRO A 209 -6.18 -16.28 13.06
C PRO A 209 -6.67 -17.21 11.94
N ILE A 210 -7.08 -16.65 10.80
CA ILE A 210 -7.52 -17.44 9.63
C ILE A 210 -6.33 -17.83 8.74
N ALA A 211 -6.45 -18.96 8.05
CA ALA A 211 -5.43 -19.45 7.12
C ALA A 211 -5.49 -18.76 5.76
N GLY A 212 -4.34 -18.72 5.08
CA GLY A 212 -4.23 -18.30 3.68
C GLY A 212 -4.02 -16.80 3.46
N ILE A 213 -4.02 -15.93 4.49
CA ILE A 213 -3.69 -14.51 4.28
C ILE A 213 -2.31 -14.42 3.62
N CYS A 214 -2.20 -13.72 2.50
CA CYS A 214 -0.97 -13.66 1.72
C CYS A 214 -0.65 -12.24 1.22
N THR A 215 0.62 -12.02 0.94
CA THR A 215 1.11 -10.90 0.13
C THR A 215 1.90 -11.44 -1.05
N GLY A 216 2.31 -10.59 -2.00
CA GLY A 216 3.09 -11.07 -3.14
C GLY A 216 3.49 -10.01 -4.16
N ILE A 217 4.11 -10.51 -5.22
CA ILE A 217 4.54 -9.74 -6.38
C ILE A 217 3.85 -10.34 -7.61
N VAL A 218 3.16 -9.50 -8.38
CA VAL A 218 2.62 -9.89 -9.69
C VAL A 218 3.73 -10.36 -10.63
N LYS A 219 3.49 -11.45 -11.35
CA LYS A 219 4.39 -11.97 -12.39
C LYS A 219 4.34 -11.11 -13.63
N GLN A 220 5.51 -10.89 -14.21
CA GLN A 220 5.68 -10.27 -15.52
C GLN A 220 6.54 -11.21 -16.38
N ILE A 221 6.34 -11.20 -17.70
CA ILE A 221 6.87 -12.25 -18.60
C ILE A 221 8.41 -12.25 -18.65
N ASN A 222 9.03 -11.08 -18.53
CA ASN A 222 10.47 -10.88 -18.75
C ASN A 222 11.22 -10.51 -17.47
N THR A 223 11.03 -11.29 -16.40
CA THR A 223 11.64 -11.01 -15.09
C THR A 223 12.38 -12.18 -14.49
N ASP A 224 13.52 -11.88 -13.88
CA ASP A 224 14.23 -12.80 -13.00
C ASP A 224 13.65 -12.75 -11.59
N VAL A 225 13.51 -13.92 -10.96
CA VAL A 225 13.16 -14.02 -9.53
C VAL A 225 14.42 -14.12 -8.70
N LEU A 226 14.52 -13.28 -7.68
CA LEU A 226 15.68 -13.17 -6.78
C LEU A 226 15.22 -13.44 -5.36
N LYS A 227 15.98 -14.27 -4.63
CA LYS A 227 15.71 -14.57 -3.22
C LYS A 227 17.01 -14.61 -2.44
N LYS A 228 16.98 -14.11 -1.19
CA LYS A 228 18.10 -14.24 -0.26
C LYS A 228 17.61 -14.23 1.17
N THR A 229 18.30 -15.00 2.01
CA THR A 229 18.08 -15.06 3.46
C THR A 229 19.21 -14.32 4.19
N SER A 230 18.87 -13.59 5.25
CA SER A 230 19.84 -12.91 6.10
C SER A 230 20.75 -13.90 6.82
N GLN A 231 21.96 -13.48 7.21
CA GLN A 231 22.93 -14.33 7.89
C GLN A 231 22.37 -15.00 9.16
N ASN A 232 21.56 -14.28 9.94
CA ASN A 232 20.91 -14.81 11.14
C ASN A 232 19.65 -15.64 10.88
N LYS A 233 19.27 -15.86 9.60
CA LYS A 233 18.10 -16.61 9.15
C LYS A 233 16.75 -16.10 9.71
N LYS A 234 16.65 -14.81 10.05
CA LYS A 234 15.40 -14.21 10.56
C LYS A 234 14.61 -13.47 9.49
N TRP A 235 15.30 -12.92 8.49
CA TRP A 235 14.71 -12.14 7.41
C TRP A 235 15.09 -12.73 6.07
N ALA A 236 14.22 -12.55 5.08
CA ALA A 236 14.52 -12.84 3.69
C ALA A 236 13.89 -11.79 2.79
N TYR A 237 14.30 -11.77 1.52
CA TYR A 237 13.55 -11.09 0.47
C TYR A 237 13.12 -12.05 -0.63
N LEU A 238 11.99 -11.72 -1.25
CA LEU A 238 11.54 -12.18 -2.56
C LEU A 238 11.52 -10.95 -3.47
N ALA A 239 12.14 -11.02 -4.64
CA ALA A 239 12.21 -9.90 -5.55
C ALA A 239 12.10 -10.35 -7.02
N THR A 240 11.70 -9.42 -7.88
CA THR A 240 11.74 -9.57 -9.33
C THR A 240 12.54 -8.43 -9.94
N TYR A 241 13.24 -8.68 -11.05
CA TYR A 241 13.92 -7.64 -11.81
C TYR A 241 13.85 -7.94 -13.31
N GLY A 242 13.57 -6.93 -14.12
CA GLY A 242 13.53 -7.07 -15.59
C GLY A 242 12.66 -6.01 -16.24
N THR A 243 12.36 -6.22 -17.53
CA THR A 243 11.44 -5.36 -18.28
C THR A 243 10.01 -5.67 -17.87
N GLN A 244 9.47 -4.90 -16.93
CA GLN A 244 8.27 -5.29 -16.17
C GLN A 244 7.33 -4.14 -15.81
N THR A 245 7.40 -3.07 -16.58
CA THR A 245 6.53 -1.89 -16.49
C THR A 245 5.57 -1.80 -17.68
N LEU A 246 4.63 -0.86 -17.62
CA LEU A 246 3.70 -0.52 -18.71
C LEU A 246 4.39 0.11 -19.93
N VAL A 247 5.54 0.75 -19.74
CA VAL A 247 6.38 1.32 -20.80
C VAL A 247 7.68 0.54 -20.80
N PRO A 248 8.00 -0.28 -21.81
CA PRO A 248 8.87 -1.47 -21.73
C PRO A 248 10.32 -1.18 -21.25
N ASP A 249 10.46 -0.94 -19.96
CA ASP A 249 11.68 -0.54 -19.27
C ASP A 249 11.84 -1.32 -17.96
N LYS A 250 12.99 -1.16 -17.32
CA LYS A 250 13.37 -1.98 -16.17
C LYS A 250 12.77 -1.46 -14.87
N LEU A 251 12.21 -2.38 -14.12
CA LEU A 251 11.76 -2.18 -12.76
C LEU A 251 12.30 -3.33 -11.89
N GLY A 252 12.73 -3.01 -10.69
CA GLY A 252 12.94 -3.97 -9.61
C GLY A 252 11.79 -3.89 -8.61
N MET A 253 11.21 -5.02 -8.22
CA MET A 253 10.23 -5.10 -7.14
C MET A 253 10.73 -6.05 -6.07
N ALA A 254 10.48 -5.75 -4.79
CA ALA A 254 10.89 -6.64 -3.71
C ALA A 254 9.95 -6.60 -2.51
N ILE A 255 9.88 -7.71 -1.79
CA ILE A 255 9.25 -7.87 -0.48
C ILE A 255 10.28 -8.42 0.51
N PHE A 256 10.49 -7.73 1.63
CA PHE A 256 11.27 -8.21 2.77
C PHE A 256 10.34 -8.66 3.89
N TYR A 257 10.57 -9.85 4.43
CA TYR A 257 9.68 -10.47 5.41
C TYR A 257 10.45 -11.24 6.49
N GLU A 258 9.83 -11.37 7.67
CA GLU A 258 10.35 -12.25 8.73
C GLU A 258 10.02 -13.71 8.38
N ILE A 259 11.04 -14.56 8.29
CA ILE A 259 10.87 -15.98 7.86
C ILE A 259 9.88 -16.71 8.77
N LYS A 260 9.90 -16.43 10.08
CA LYS A 260 9.02 -17.11 11.05
C LYS A 260 7.54 -16.82 10.81
N THR A 261 7.17 -15.72 10.14
CA THR A 261 5.78 -15.33 9.88
C THR A 261 5.21 -16.00 8.64
N ILE A 262 6.05 -16.58 7.78
CA ILE A 262 5.63 -17.24 6.54
C ILE A 262 5.35 -18.71 6.81
N GLU A 263 4.21 -19.18 6.31
CA GLU A 263 3.80 -20.58 6.28
C GLU A 263 4.34 -21.26 5.02
N SER A 264 4.14 -20.64 3.86
CA SER A 264 4.61 -21.17 2.58
C SER A 264 4.86 -20.06 1.55
N GLU A 265 5.79 -20.32 0.63
CA GLU A 265 5.93 -19.56 -0.61
C GLU A 265 5.17 -20.30 -1.72
N VAL A 266 4.41 -19.57 -2.53
CA VAL A 266 3.60 -20.17 -3.60
C VAL A 266 3.91 -19.48 -4.93
N ASP A 267 4.25 -20.29 -5.93
CA ASP A 267 4.33 -19.85 -7.31
C ASP A 267 2.96 -20.05 -7.97
N ALA A 268 2.10 -19.03 -7.87
CA ALA A 268 0.75 -19.05 -8.43
C ALA A 268 0.77 -18.66 -9.92
N GLU A 269 -0.34 -18.84 -10.62
CA GLU A 269 -0.42 -18.56 -12.06
C GLU A 269 0.03 -17.13 -12.42
N PHE A 270 -0.41 -16.14 -11.66
CA PHE A 270 -0.12 -14.72 -11.92
C PHE A 270 0.82 -14.08 -10.90
N ASP A 271 1.30 -14.81 -9.89
CA ASP A 271 1.96 -14.20 -8.73
C ASP A 271 3.05 -15.07 -8.10
N HIS A 272 4.01 -14.40 -7.49
CA HIS A 272 4.85 -14.97 -6.45
C HIS A 272 4.30 -14.57 -5.08
N LEU A 273 3.73 -15.52 -4.36
CA LEU A 273 3.02 -15.27 -3.09
C LEU A 273 3.81 -15.74 -1.88
N LEU A 274 3.65 -15.01 -0.79
CA LEU A 274 4.07 -15.35 0.57
C LEU A 274 2.82 -15.50 1.43
N VAL A 275 2.51 -16.72 1.84
CA VAL A 275 1.37 -17.03 2.71
C VAL A 275 1.82 -16.91 4.16
N PHE A 276 1.12 -16.10 4.95
CA PHE A 276 1.41 -15.90 6.37
C PHE A 276 0.82 -17.01 7.23
N LYS A 277 1.51 -17.36 8.32
CA LYS A 277 0.93 -18.20 9.37
C LYS A 277 -0.28 -17.50 10.00
N PRO A 278 -1.37 -18.23 10.30
CA PRO A 278 -2.54 -17.66 10.96
C PRO A 278 -2.18 -17.00 12.29
N THR A 279 -2.61 -15.74 12.50
CA THR A 279 -2.34 -14.99 13.73
C THR A 279 -3.28 -13.79 13.87
N THR A 280 -3.48 -13.32 15.10
CA THR A 280 -4.12 -12.03 15.42
C THR A 280 -3.11 -10.93 15.79
N LYS A 281 -1.84 -11.31 15.97
CA LYS A 281 -0.74 -10.36 16.21
C LYS A 281 -0.41 -9.62 14.91
N PRO A 282 -0.12 -8.31 14.98
CA PRO A 282 0.32 -7.57 13.80
C PRO A 282 1.57 -8.21 13.16
N ILE A 283 1.57 -8.28 11.83
CA ILE A 283 2.73 -8.67 11.03
C ILE A 283 3.19 -7.44 10.26
N SER A 284 4.49 -7.14 10.30
CA SER A 284 5.10 -6.11 9.45
C SER A 284 6.03 -6.75 8.43
N PHE A 285 5.91 -6.30 7.19
CA PHE A 285 6.84 -6.57 6.10
C PHE A 285 7.10 -5.27 5.35
N TYR A 286 8.02 -5.30 4.38
CA TYR A 286 8.35 -4.14 3.58
C TYR A 286 8.28 -4.51 2.11
N PHE A 287 7.73 -3.63 1.28
CA PHE A 287 7.80 -3.79 -0.18
C PHE A 287 8.37 -2.53 -0.82
N LEU A 288 8.93 -2.67 -2.02
CA LEU A 288 9.49 -1.55 -2.77
C LEU A 288 9.42 -1.75 -4.29
N GLY A 289 9.49 -0.65 -5.02
CA GLY A 289 9.85 -0.57 -6.43
C GLY A 289 11.15 0.23 -6.64
N ALA A 290 11.88 -0.06 -7.71
CA ALA A 290 13.07 0.67 -8.16
C ALA A 290 13.06 0.75 -9.69
N TRP A 291 12.66 1.89 -10.22
CA TRP A 291 12.46 2.09 -11.66
C TRP A 291 13.70 2.71 -12.32
N GLU A 292 14.09 2.26 -13.51
CA GLU A 292 15.35 2.72 -14.13
C GLU A 292 15.32 4.19 -14.59
N GLN A 293 14.14 4.78 -14.78
CA GLN A 293 13.99 6.21 -15.08
C GLN A 293 13.87 7.08 -13.82
N GLU A 294 13.99 6.50 -12.62
CA GLU A 294 14.08 7.30 -11.40
C GLU A 294 15.30 8.23 -11.43
N ALA A 295 15.11 9.49 -11.02
CA ALA A 295 16.18 10.47 -10.94
C ALA A 295 17.31 9.97 -10.02
N ASN A 296 18.50 9.78 -10.59
CA ASN A 296 19.67 9.19 -9.91
C ASN A 296 19.34 7.83 -9.26
N GLY A 297 18.48 7.05 -9.92
CA GLY A 297 17.98 5.76 -9.45
C GLY A 297 18.85 4.55 -9.79
N ILE A 298 18.30 3.38 -9.49
CA ILE A 298 18.91 2.07 -9.76
C ILE A 298 18.60 1.67 -11.21
N LYS A 299 19.63 1.43 -12.02
CA LYS A 299 19.48 1.17 -13.48
C LYS A 299 19.89 -0.23 -13.94
N SER A 300 20.52 -0.99 -13.05
CA SER A 300 21.04 -2.32 -13.34
C SER A 300 20.57 -3.34 -12.31
N LYS A 301 20.55 -4.62 -12.73
CA LYS A 301 20.23 -5.75 -11.84
C LYS A 301 21.24 -5.86 -10.71
N GLU A 302 22.52 -5.58 -10.99
CA GLU A 302 23.60 -5.62 -10.01
C GLU A 302 23.40 -4.55 -8.92
N ASP A 303 23.15 -3.30 -9.31
CA ASP A 303 22.85 -2.22 -8.38
C ASP A 303 21.59 -2.51 -7.55
N PHE A 304 20.58 -3.12 -8.16
CA PHE A 304 19.37 -3.53 -7.46
C PHE A 304 19.66 -4.60 -6.41
N VAL A 305 20.41 -5.65 -6.77
CA VAL A 305 20.81 -6.71 -5.83
C VAL A 305 21.65 -6.15 -4.69
N ASN A 306 22.61 -5.28 -4.99
CA ASN A 306 23.42 -4.60 -3.98
C ASN A 306 22.54 -3.79 -3.01
N TYR A 307 21.59 -3.02 -3.54
CA TYR A 307 20.63 -2.28 -2.72
C TYR A 307 19.78 -3.21 -1.83
N LEU A 308 19.27 -4.33 -2.36
CA LEU A 308 18.50 -5.29 -1.56
C LEU A 308 19.34 -5.93 -0.45
N ASP A 309 20.61 -6.24 -0.74
CA ASP A 309 21.53 -6.84 0.21
C ASP A 309 21.88 -5.89 1.36
N GLU A 310 22.08 -4.60 1.07
CA GLU A 310 22.26 -3.55 2.09
C GLU A 310 21.04 -3.44 3.02
N LYS A 311 19.84 -3.46 2.45
CA LYS A 311 18.57 -3.44 3.21
C LYS A 311 18.40 -4.70 4.07
N LEU A 312 18.73 -5.86 3.52
CA LEU A 312 18.69 -7.13 4.25
C LEU A 312 19.71 -7.15 5.40
N ALA A 313 20.90 -6.59 5.21
CA ALA A 313 21.92 -6.44 6.26
C ALA A 313 21.44 -5.49 7.38
N LEU A 314 20.72 -4.42 7.04
CA LEU A 314 20.12 -3.51 8.03
C LEU A 314 19.08 -4.23 8.88
N LEU A 315 18.19 -5.03 8.26
CA LEU A 315 17.22 -5.86 8.95
C LEU A 315 17.89 -6.91 9.86
N ASN A 316 18.96 -7.55 9.37
CA ASN A 316 19.76 -8.50 10.14
C ASN A 316 20.29 -7.89 11.45
N LYS A 317 20.69 -6.61 11.43
CA LYS A 317 21.26 -5.89 12.59
C LYS A 317 20.21 -5.23 13.49
N LYS A 318 19.24 -4.50 12.92
CA LYS A 318 18.32 -3.61 13.66
C LYS A 318 16.89 -4.14 13.80
N ARG A 319 16.54 -5.25 13.11
CA ARG A 319 15.18 -5.80 13.00
C ARG A 319 14.12 -4.84 12.42
N LYS A 320 14.57 -3.75 11.80
CA LYS A 320 13.76 -2.77 11.08
C LYS A 320 14.65 -2.02 10.08
N MET A 321 14.03 -1.58 8.98
CA MET A 321 14.63 -0.61 8.05
C MET A 321 14.24 0.82 8.42
#